data_AF-A0A7Z7YU95-F1
#
_entry.id   AF-A0A7Z7YU95-F1
#
_cell.length_a   1.000
_cell.length_b   1.000
_cell.length_c   1.000
_cell.angle_alpha   90.00
_cell.angle_beta   90.00
_cell.angle_gamma   90.00
#
_symmetry.space_group_name_H-M   'P 1'
#
loop_
_entity.id
_entity.type
_entity.pdbx_description
1 polymer ?
#
loop_
_entity_poly.entity_id
_entity_poly.type
_entity_poly.pdbx_seq_one_letter_code
_entity_poly.pdbx_strand_id
1 'polypeptide(L)' 'MITILIVFLLLHLLPAIYLGIKYFKLKNNNASDKEFKNLSKSMMRAESIIIPISILLMLLLYFIK' A
#
# COMPACT_ATOMS: atom_id res chain seq x y z
N MET A 1 -7.12 2.89 -20.75
CA MET A 1 -7.89 2.73 -19.49
C MET A 1 -7.56 1.44 -18.74
N ILE A 2 -7.72 0.24 -19.32
CA ILE A 2 -7.49 -1.04 -18.62
C ILE A 2 -6.08 -1.14 -18.01
N THR A 3 -5.04 -0.80 -18.77
CA THR A 3 -3.65 -0.82 -18.27
C THR A 3 -3.45 0.07 -17.04
N ILE A 4 -4.08 1.24 -17.00
CA ILE A 4 -3.96 2.18 -15.89
C ILE A 4 -4.71 1.65 -14.66
N LEU A 5 -5.87 1.02 -14.87
CA LEU A 5 -6.60 0.32 -13.81
C LEU A 5 -5.75 -0.81 -13.20
N ILE A 6 -5.08 -1.60 -14.04
CA ILE A 6 -4.17 -2.67 -13.59
C ILE A 6 -3.01 -2.08 -12.77
N VAL A 7 -2.37 -1.01 -13.24
CA VAL A 7 -1.29 -0.33 -12.52
C VAL A 7 -1.78 0.19 -11.17
N PHE A 8 -2.94 0.83 -11.12
CA PHE A 8 -3.55 1.32 -9.88
C PHE A 8 -3.80 0.17 -8.90
N LEU A 9 -4.36 -0.93 -9.38
CA LEU A 9 -4.68 -2.10 -8.57
C LEU A 9 -3.40 -2.74 -8.00
N LEU A 10 -2.36 -2.90 -8.82
CA LEU A 10 -1.06 -3.41 -8.36
C LEU A 10 -0.39 -2.50 -7.33
N LEU A 11 -0.49 -1.18 -7.52
CA LEU A 11 0.12 -0.18 -6.64
C LEU A 11 -0.44 -0.24 -5.21
N HIS A 12 -1.72 -0.61 -5.04
CA HIS A 12 -2.35 -0.83 -3.75
C HIS A 12 -2.23 -2.29 -3.25
N LEU A 13 -2.33 -3.27 -4.15
CA LEU A 13 -2.38 -4.68 -3.78
C LEU A 13 -1.02 -5.21 -3.31
N LEU A 14 0.08 -4.82 -3.96
CA LEU A 14 1.43 -5.29 -3.60
C LEU A 14 1.82 -4.91 -2.16
N PRO A 15 1.69 -3.63 -1.72
CA PRO A 15 1.94 -3.26 -0.32
C PRO A 15 1.02 -3.99 0.65
N ALA A 16 -0.27 -4.14 0.32
CA ALA A 16 -1.24 -4.80 1.17
C ALA A 16 -0.87 -6.28 1.43
N ILE A 17 -0.48 -7.00 0.38
CA ILE A 17 -0.02 -8.39 0.49
C ILE A 17 1.27 -8.45 1.34
N TYR A 18 2.27 -7.61 1.04
CA TYR A 18 3.54 -7.61 1.77
C TYR A 18 3.35 -7.34 3.27
N LEU A 19 2.57 -6.31 3.60
CA LEU A 19 2.28 -5.93 4.98
C LEU A 19 1.40 -6.97 5.68
N GLY A 20 0.44 -7.58 4.96
CA GLY A 20 -0.39 -8.66 5.46
C GLY A 20 0.43 -9.89 5.86
N ILE A 21 1.34 -10.35 4.99
CA ILE A 21 2.26 -11.46 5.30
C ILE A 21 3.08 -11.12 6.55
N LYS A 22 3.62 -9.90 6.62
CA LYS A 22 4.43 -9.47 7.77
C LYS A 22 3.60 -9.40 9.06
N TYR A 23 2.35 -8.95 8.99
CA TYR A 23 1.42 -8.99 10.11
C TYR A 23 1.17 -10.42 10.62
N PHE A 24 0.85 -11.35 9.72
CA PHE A 24 0.63 -12.75 10.09
C PHE A 24 1.88 -13.38 10.72
N LYS A 25 3.07 -13.07 10.21
CA LYS A 25 4.33 -13.52 10.80
C LYS A 25 4.53 -13.00 12.23
N LEU A 26 4.27 -11.71 12.46
CA LEU A 26 4.36 -11.12 13.80
C LEU A 26 3.35 -11.76 14.76
N LYS A 27 2.11 -11.96 14.30
CA LYS A 27 1.05 -12.62 15.07
C LYS A 27 1.45 -14.05 15.45
N ASN A 28 1.98 -14.83 14.52
CA ASN A 28 2.36 -16.22 14.76
C ASN A 28 3.56 -16.35 15.72
N ASN A 29 4.39 -15.32 15.80
CA ASN A 29 5.58 -15.30 16.65
C ASN A 29 5.33 -14.67 18.03
N ASN A 30 4.09 -14.34 18.39
CA ASN A 30 3.76 -13.57 19.61
C ASN A 30 4.63 -12.32 19.77
N ALA A 31 4.84 -11.61 18.65
CA ALA A 31 5.65 -10.40 18.60
C ALA A 31 5.14 -9.31 19.55
N SER A 32 6.03 -8.42 19.95
CA SER A 32 5.69 -7.32 20.86
C SER A 32 4.87 -6.22 20.18
N ASP A 33 4.11 -5.46 20.97
CA ASP A 33 3.36 -4.28 20.48
C ASP A 33 4.25 -3.28 19.74
N LYS A 34 5.53 -3.18 20.12
CA LYS A 34 6.52 -2.32 19.45
C LYS A 34 6.73 -2.74 17.99
N GLU A 35 6.73 -4.03 17.69
CA GLU A 35 6.90 -4.55 16.33
C GLU A 35 5.66 -4.29 15.47
N PHE A 36 4.46 -4.45 16.04
CA PHE A 36 3.22 -4.06 15.38
C PHE A 36 3.17 -2.55 15.11
N LYS A 37 3.61 -1.71 16.06
CA LYS A 37 3.72 -0.25 15.86
C LYS A 37 4.69 0.09 14.73
N ASN A 38 5.81 -0.63 14.62
CA ASN A 38 6.75 -0.44 13.52
C ASN A 38 6.16 -0.88 12.17
N LEU A 39 5.39 -1.98 12.15
CA LEU A 39 4.66 -2.39 10.95
C LEU A 39 3.63 -1.33 10.52
N SER A 40 2.85 -0.81 11.46
CA SER A 40 1.90 0.27 11.22
C SER A 40 2.57 1.53 10.69
N LYS A 41 3.70 1.96 11.27
CA LYS A 41 4.51 3.07 10.73
C LYS A 41 4.99 2.80 9.30
N SER A 42 5.41 1.57 9.00
CA SER A 42 5.81 1.18 7.64
C SER A 42 4.64 1.26 6.67
N MET A 43 3.44 0.86 7.09
CA MET A 43 2.21 0.98 6.31
C MET A 43 1.87 2.45 6.03
N MET A 44 1.85 3.28 7.07
CA MET A 44 1.58 4.72 6.92
C MET A 44 2.57 5.39 5.97
N ARG A 45 3.85 4.98 6.02
CA ARG A 45 4.87 5.51 5.09
C ARG A 45 4.61 5.09 3.65
N ALA A 46 4.21 3.84 3.41
CA ALA A 46 3.84 3.39 2.08
C ALA A 46 2.62 4.17 1.56
N GLU A 47 1.57 4.29 2.37
CA GLU A 47 0.35 5.05 2.04
C GLU A 47 0.64 6.53 1.77
N SER A 48 1.56 7.14 2.53
CA SER A 48 1.95 8.55 2.31
C SER A 48 2.56 8.82 0.93
N ILE A 49 3.08 7.79 0.26
CA ILE A 49 3.64 7.87 -1.09
C ILE A 49 2.58 7.45 -2.13
N ILE A 50 1.86 6.37 -1.83
CA ILE A 50 0.82 5.81 -2.70
C ILE A 50 -0.32 6.80 -2.94
N ILE A 51 -0.83 7.45 -1.90
CA ILE A 51 -1.97 8.37 -2.02
C ILE A 51 -1.66 9.54 -2.98
N PRO A 52 -0.55 10.29 -2.86
CA PRO A 52 -0.18 11.32 -3.83
C PRO A 52 -0.05 10.79 -5.26
N ILE A 53 0.56 9.62 -5.44
CA ILE A 53 0.72 9.01 -6.77
C ILE A 53 -0.64 8.65 -7.37
N SER A 54 -1.54 8.10 -6.56
CA SER A 54 -2.92 7.77 -6.96
C SER A 54 -3.71 9.01 -7.40
N ILE A 55 -3.56 10.13 -6.67
CA ILE A 55 -4.18 11.42 -7.06
C ILE A 55 -3.60 11.91 -8.40
N LEU A 56 -2.27 11.86 -8.56
CA LEU A 56 -1.61 12.29 -9.80
C LEU A 56 -2.07 11.45 -11.01
N LEU A 57 -2.14 10.13 -10.85
CA LEU A 57 -2.66 9.20 -11.86
C LEU A 57 -4.12 9.51 -12.23
N MET A 58 -4.94 9.84 -11.24
CA MET A 58 -6.34 10.22 -11.47
C MET A 58 -6.45 11.53 -12.25
N LEU A 59 -5.62 12.53 -11.95
CA LEU A 59 -5.56 13.77 -12.71
C LEU A 59 -5.10 13.54 -14.15
N LEU A 60 -4.05 12.75 -14.36
CA LEU A 60 -3.58 12.39 -15.70
C LEU A 60 -4.68 11.69 -16.51
N LEU A 61 -5.39 10.73 -15.91
CA LEU A 61 -6.54 10.07 -16.53
C LEU A 61 -7.66 11.05 -16.92
N TYR A 62 -7.92 12.06 -16.08
CA TYR A 62 -8.92 13.07 -16.34
C TYR A 62 -8.58 13.93 -17.57
N PHE A 63 -7.30 14.34 -17.70
CA PHE A 63 -6.85 15.17 -18.83
C PHE A 63 -6.59 14.38 -20.12
N ILE A 64 -6.32 13.07 -20.04
CA ILE A 64 -6.15 12.18 -21.19
C ILE A 64 -7.50 11.76 -21.80
N LYS A 65 -8.61 12.12 -21.15
CA LYS A 65 -9.97 11.86 -21.66
C LYS A 65 -10.17 12.42 -23.08
#